data_AF-A0A7V6HHZ4-F1
#
_entry.id   AF-A0A7V6HHZ4-F1
#
_cell.length_a   1.000
_cell.length_b   1.000
_cell.length_c   1.000
_cell.angle_alpha   90.00
_cell.angle_beta   90.00
_cell.angle_gamma   90.00
#
_symmetry.space_group_name_H-M   'P 1'
#
loop_
_entity.id
_entity.type
_entity.pdbx_description
1 polymer ?
#
loop_
_entity_poly.entity_id
_entity_poly.type
_entity_poly.pdbx_seq_one_letter_code
_entity_poly.pdbx_strand_id
1 'polypeptide(L)'
;AREGLYGTGAFIVEDQDSLLTEYTDGGPNNLTIGKEGRIIVPRIKLEPITCGTVGAGVIVNPSGVAAGGLAVYRVEVEPEDAVADEDIHWSVAHGGVTFYSGHNTGREAIIRGGAVESDFKLEVRIGDVPETGCPYIHGRVLQPTVTPIHVYIICSNGVPAVSVDTVNAWVTEANRIYTQAAMSFYMAGVEYVASNDWFSINSSAEFHQMCSYASGTGGLELYCVDYMSSPGRHVGAPFCGMAVRGDANLNTLAHEIGHACGLGDIVDSPAGTAVSEALSGALNWSGGEGAGYYDPTLMHDALVRRLLMFYTANPQKADISRADVKGRVPDPYVPYEIFIRTGLLNMNRNPRH
;
A
#
# COMPACT_ATOMS: atom_id res chain seq x y z
N ALA A 1 -18.25 -24.50 15.43
CA ALA A 1 -17.86 -24.32 14.02
C ALA A 1 -19.09 -23.95 13.19
N ARG A 2 -18.96 -22.99 12.29
CA ARG A 2 -19.78 -22.85 11.08
C ARG A 2 -18.79 -22.58 9.96
N GLU A 3 -18.36 -23.63 9.29
CA GLU A 3 -17.62 -23.48 8.04
C GLU A 3 -18.60 -22.96 6.99
N GLY A 4 -18.16 -21.95 6.25
CA GLY A 4 -19.00 -21.15 5.36
C GLY A 4 -18.22 -20.68 4.15
N LEU A 5 -17.43 -21.58 3.56
CA LEU A 5 -16.89 -21.38 2.21
C LEU A 5 -18.09 -21.20 1.27
N TYR A 6 -18.26 -20.02 0.69
CA TYR A 6 -19.20 -19.80 -0.41
C TYR A 6 -18.64 -20.36 -1.74
N GLY A 7 -18.38 -21.67 -1.69
CA GLY A 7 -18.06 -22.57 -2.79
C GLY A 7 -19.13 -23.65 -2.94
N THR A 8 -20.40 -23.30 -2.71
CA THR A 8 -21.57 -24.17 -2.90
C THR A 8 -22.48 -23.55 -3.94
N GLY A 9 -22.32 -23.96 -5.20
CA GLY A 9 -23.11 -23.43 -6.31
C GLY A 9 -24.58 -23.84 -6.25
N ALA A 10 -25.46 -22.86 -6.45
CA ALA A 10 -26.84 -23.07 -6.84
C ALA A 10 -27.08 -22.33 -8.17
N PHE A 11 -27.84 -22.94 -9.07
CA PHE A 11 -28.00 -22.56 -10.46
C PHE A 11 -29.44 -22.14 -10.74
N ILE A 12 -29.62 -21.13 -11.59
CA ILE A 12 -30.89 -20.62 -12.14
C ILE A 12 -30.57 -19.91 -13.46
N VAL A 13 -31.60 -19.60 -14.26
CA VAL A 13 -31.51 -19.26 -15.68
C VAL A 13 -32.32 -18.00 -15.96
N GLU A 14 -31.80 -17.13 -16.84
CA GLU A 14 -32.54 -16.03 -17.46
C GLU A 14 -32.49 -16.12 -18.98
N ASP A 15 -33.51 -15.56 -19.63
CA ASP A 15 -33.68 -15.58 -21.08
C ASP A 15 -34.24 -14.25 -21.59
N GLN A 16 -33.39 -13.44 -22.22
CA GLN A 16 -33.80 -12.16 -22.82
C GLN A 16 -34.43 -12.31 -24.22
N ASP A 17 -34.30 -13.48 -24.87
CA ASP A 17 -34.79 -13.73 -26.25
C ASP A 17 -36.11 -14.53 -26.32
N SER A 18 -36.64 -15.03 -25.19
CA SER A 18 -37.95 -15.73 -25.07
C SER A 18 -38.08 -17.08 -25.82
N LEU A 19 -37.08 -17.95 -25.74
CA LEU A 19 -36.98 -19.24 -26.44
C LEU A 19 -36.62 -20.43 -25.50
N LEU A 20 -37.25 -20.76 -24.36
CA LEU A 20 -38.56 -20.44 -23.77
C LEU A 20 -39.81 -20.68 -24.66
N THR A 21 -39.79 -21.78 -25.41
CA THR A 21 -41.03 -22.57 -25.56
C THR A 21 -41.33 -23.32 -24.25
N GLU A 22 -42.49 -23.06 -23.67
CA GLU A 22 -43.04 -23.79 -22.52
C GLU A 22 -43.21 -25.29 -22.83
N TYR A 23 -42.96 -26.16 -21.84
CA TYR A 23 -43.34 -27.57 -21.88
C TYR A 23 -44.32 -27.88 -20.75
N THR A 24 -45.53 -28.29 -21.12
CA THR A 24 -46.59 -28.75 -20.21
C THR A 24 -46.95 -30.20 -20.52
N ASP A 25 -46.64 -31.10 -19.58
CA ASP A 25 -47.26 -32.43 -19.50
C ASP A 25 -48.24 -32.45 -18.32
N GLY A 26 -49.44 -32.98 -18.54
CA GLY A 26 -50.57 -32.96 -17.59
C GLY A 26 -50.45 -33.96 -16.44
N GLY A 27 -49.22 -34.32 -16.06
CA GLY A 27 -48.92 -35.31 -15.03
C GLY A 27 -49.00 -34.76 -13.60
N PRO A 28 -49.19 -35.64 -12.59
CA PRO A 28 -49.42 -35.23 -11.20
C PRO A 28 -48.23 -34.55 -10.50
N ASN A 29 -47.06 -34.48 -11.16
CA ASN A 29 -45.84 -33.87 -10.62
C ASN A 29 -45.49 -32.51 -11.25
N ASN A 30 -46.30 -32.03 -12.21
CA ASN A 30 -46.34 -30.68 -12.79
C ASN A 30 -45.02 -29.86 -12.72
N LEU A 31 -44.01 -30.29 -13.49
CA LEU A 31 -42.64 -29.75 -13.44
C LEU A 31 -42.32 -28.95 -14.72
N THR A 32 -42.37 -27.62 -14.62
CA THR A 32 -41.95 -26.71 -15.71
C THR A 32 -40.45 -26.45 -15.62
N ILE A 33 -39.69 -26.72 -16.68
CA ILE A 33 -38.26 -26.38 -16.80
C ILE A 33 -38.07 -25.42 -17.98
N GLY A 34 -37.44 -24.27 -17.72
CA GLY A 34 -37.21 -23.21 -18.70
C GLY A 34 -35.72 -22.95 -18.96
N LYS A 35 -35.27 -23.34 -20.16
CA LYS A 35 -33.98 -23.02 -20.82
C LYS A 35 -32.67 -23.33 -20.06
N GLU A 36 -31.57 -23.09 -20.76
CA GLU A 36 -30.23 -22.89 -20.21
C GLU A 36 -29.90 -21.40 -20.26
N GLY A 37 -29.16 -20.92 -19.28
CA GLY A 37 -28.70 -19.54 -19.15
C GLY A 37 -27.52 -19.46 -18.19
N ARG A 38 -26.72 -18.39 -18.29
CA ARG A 38 -25.41 -18.30 -17.63
C ARG A 38 -25.44 -17.31 -16.48
N ILE A 39 -25.53 -17.80 -15.24
CA ILE A 39 -25.14 -16.98 -14.08
C ILE A 39 -23.63 -16.71 -14.18
N ILE A 40 -23.29 -15.43 -14.27
CA ILE A 40 -21.94 -14.93 -13.98
C ILE A 40 -22.01 -14.36 -12.56
N VAL A 41 -21.18 -14.86 -11.66
CA VAL A 41 -20.97 -14.23 -10.34
C VAL A 41 -19.73 -13.37 -10.47
N PRO A 42 -19.86 -12.04 -10.69
CA PRO A 42 -18.70 -11.16 -10.80
C PRO A 42 -17.92 -11.15 -9.48
N ARG A 43 -16.63 -11.49 -9.56
CA ARG A 43 -15.72 -11.39 -8.43
C ARG A 43 -15.17 -9.98 -8.37
N ILE A 44 -15.69 -9.20 -7.43
CA ILE A 44 -15.29 -7.81 -7.20
C ILE A 44 -14.03 -7.78 -6.31
N LYS A 45 -13.07 -6.90 -6.64
CA LYS A 45 -11.89 -6.60 -5.81
C LYS A 45 -11.72 -5.08 -5.64
N LEU A 46 -11.38 -4.67 -4.42
CA LEU A 46 -11.02 -3.30 -4.05
C LEU A 46 -10.01 -3.41 -2.89
N GLU A 47 -8.72 -3.54 -3.22
CA GLU A 47 -7.64 -3.62 -2.21
C GLU A 47 -7.24 -2.22 -1.73
N PRO A 48 -7.40 -1.86 -0.43
CA PRO A 48 -7.02 -0.55 0.10
C PRO A 48 -5.54 -0.41 0.48
N ILE A 49 -4.78 -1.50 0.36
CA ILE A 49 -3.34 -1.54 0.56
C ILE A 49 -2.77 -2.01 -0.77
N THR A 50 -2.12 -1.13 -1.53
CA THR A 50 -1.43 -1.45 -2.79
C THR A 50 -0.60 -0.25 -3.26
N CYS A 51 0.59 -0.53 -3.79
CA CYS A 51 1.43 0.45 -4.53
C CYS A 51 1.32 0.27 -6.06
N GLY A 52 0.37 -0.52 -6.54
CA GLY A 52 0.11 -0.76 -7.96
C GLY A 52 -0.28 0.52 -8.70
N THR A 53 0.01 0.60 -10.00
CA THR A 53 -0.15 1.83 -10.79
C THR A 53 -1.06 1.65 -12.00
N VAL A 54 -1.65 2.76 -12.45
CA VAL A 54 -2.21 2.88 -13.80
C VAL A 54 -1.10 3.11 -14.84
N GLY A 55 -1.43 3.08 -16.14
CA GLY A 55 -0.45 3.26 -17.22
C GLY A 55 0.34 4.59 -17.21
N ALA A 56 -0.14 5.59 -16.47
CA ALA A 56 0.56 6.87 -16.24
C ALA A 56 1.52 6.86 -15.02
N GLY A 57 1.73 5.72 -14.36
CA GLY A 57 2.59 5.58 -13.18
C GLY A 57 2.00 6.11 -11.87
N VAL A 58 0.75 6.60 -11.89
CA VAL A 58 0.02 7.04 -10.69
C VAL A 58 -0.44 5.81 -9.88
N ILE A 59 -0.19 5.81 -8.58
CA ILE A 59 -0.61 4.73 -7.67
C ILE A 59 -2.15 4.75 -7.51
N VAL A 60 -2.76 3.55 -7.59
CA VAL A 60 -4.20 3.36 -7.31
C VAL A 60 -4.44 3.10 -5.82
N ASN A 61 -5.63 3.45 -5.34
CA ASN A 61 -6.07 3.26 -3.96
C ASN A 61 -5.09 3.78 -2.88
N PRO A 62 -4.47 4.97 -3.04
CA PRO A 62 -3.48 5.44 -2.07
C PRO A 62 -4.11 5.69 -0.70
N SER A 63 -3.36 5.35 0.35
CA SER A 63 -3.77 5.49 1.76
C SER A 63 -4.04 6.93 2.20
N GLY A 64 -3.54 7.92 1.48
CA GLY A 64 -3.80 9.33 1.68
C GLY A 64 -3.69 10.13 0.39
N VAL A 65 -4.44 11.22 0.31
CA VAL A 65 -4.53 12.10 -0.86
C VAL A 65 -4.03 13.49 -0.47
N ALA A 66 -3.11 14.04 -1.27
CA ALA A 66 -2.61 15.39 -1.06
C ALA A 66 -3.74 16.43 -1.11
N ALA A 67 -3.76 17.39 -0.18
CA ALA A 67 -4.70 18.50 -0.20
C ALA A 67 -4.58 19.30 -1.51
N GLY A 68 -5.70 19.50 -2.21
CA GLY A 68 -5.75 20.05 -3.57
C GLY A 68 -5.24 19.13 -4.69
N GLY A 69 -4.53 18.05 -4.38
CA GLY A 69 -3.96 17.08 -5.32
C GLY A 69 -4.98 16.08 -5.87
N LEU A 70 -4.53 15.22 -6.79
CA LEU A 70 -5.35 14.17 -7.41
C LEU A 70 -4.90 12.78 -6.97
N ALA A 71 -5.85 11.83 -6.92
CA ALA A 71 -5.61 10.40 -6.71
C ALA A 71 -6.57 9.56 -7.55
N VAL A 72 -6.13 8.34 -7.92
CA VAL A 72 -6.96 7.35 -8.63
C VAL A 72 -7.38 6.26 -7.64
N TYR A 73 -8.65 5.89 -7.67
CA TYR A 73 -9.19 4.72 -6.97
C TYR A 73 -9.74 3.75 -8.00
N ARG A 74 -9.45 2.45 -7.82
CA ARG A 74 -9.81 1.39 -8.76
C ARG A 74 -10.51 0.23 -8.06
N VAL A 75 -11.61 -0.19 -8.65
CA VAL A 75 -12.29 -1.47 -8.41
C VAL A 75 -12.03 -2.37 -9.62
N GLU A 76 -11.84 -3.67 -9.37
CA GLU A 76 -11.67 -4.69 -10.40
C GLU A 76 -12.87 -5.65 -10.34
N VAL A 77 -13.30 -6.13 -11.50
CA VAL A 77 -14.45 -7.04 -11.66
C VAL A 77 -14.01 -8.17 -12.59
N GLU A 78 -14.01 -9.41 -12.09
CA GLU A 78 -13.63 -10.60 -12.85
C GLU A 78 -14.86 -11.48 -13.12
N PRO A 79 -15.14 -11.90 -14.37
CA PRO A 79 -14.47 -11.50 -15.60
C PRO A 79 -14.81 -10.06 -15.99
N GLU A 80 -13.95 -9.45 -16.81
CA GLU A 80 -14.02 -8.02 -17.16
C GLU A 80 -15.30 -7.65 -17.93
N ASP A 81 -15.90 -8.59 -18.66
CA ASP A 81 -17.15 -8.43 -19.41
C ASP A 81 -18.43 -8.60 -18.55
N ALA A 82 -18.31 -8.89 -17.25
CA ALA A 82 -19.47 -9.19 -16.39
C ALA A 82 -20.33 -7.98 -16.01
N VAL A 83 -19.77 -6.76 -16.03
CA VAL A 83 -20.45 -5.50 -15.67
C VAL A 83 -19.86 -4.37 -16.52
N ALA A 84 -20.69 -3.60 -17.22
CA ALA A 84 -20.19 -2.50 -18.05
C ALA A 84 -19.64 -1.37 -17.16
N ASP A 85 -18.70 -0.57 -17.67
CA ASP A 85 -18.20 0.59 -16.92
C ASP A 85 -19.31 1.62 -16.63
N GLU A 86 -20.34 1.70 -17.48
CA GLU A 86 -21.50 2.59 -17.24
C GLU A 86 -22.38 2.16 -16.06
N ASP A 87 -22.33 0.90 -15.62
CA ASP A 87 -23.05 0.37 -14.45
C ASP A 87 -22.24 0.47 -13.13
N ILE A 88 -20.99 0.94 -13.20
CA ILE A 88 -20.11 1.09 -12.03
C ILE A 88 -20.10 2.56 -11.64
N HIS A 89 -20.66 2.89 -10.48
CA HIS A 89 -20.78 4.28 -10.00
C HIS A 89 -20.13 4.48 -8.65
N TRP A 90 -19.17 5.40 -8.60
CA TRP A 90 -18.52 5.85 -7.38
C TRP A 90 -19.29 7.02 -6.77
N SER A 91 -19.42 7.01 -5.44
CA SER A 91 -19.99 8.10 -4.65
C SER A 91 -19.04 8.51 -3.51
N VAL A 92 -19.17 9.76 -3.04
CA VAL A 92 -18.52 10.21 -1.80
C VAL A 92 -19.56 10.12 -0.69
N ALA A 93 -19.50 9.08 0.13
CA ALA A 93 -20.43 8.89 1.25
C ALA A 93 -20.22 9.94 2.35
N HIS A 94 -18.96 10.30 2.61
CA HIS A 94 -18.59 11.47 3.42
C HIS A 94 -17.12 11.87 3.19
N GLY A 95 -16.77 13.09 3.62
CA GLY A 95 -15.39 13.58 3.71
C GLY A 95 -15.04 14.68 2.70
N GLY A 96 -13.85 15.26 2.84
CA GLY A 96 -13.42 16.43 2.07
C GLY A 96 -12.84 16.11 0.70
N VAL A 97 -13.50 15.29 -0.12
CA VAL A 97 -13.04 14.91 -1.48
C VAL A 97 -14.14 15.13 -2.53
N THR A 98 -13.74 15.38 -3.77
CA THR A 98 -14.66 15.53 -4.91
C THR A 98 -14.14 14.79 -6.13
N PHE A 99 -15.02 14.27 -6.99
CA PHE A 99 -14.60 13.69 -8.25
C PHE A 99 -14.08 14.76 -9.21
N TYR A 100 -12.95 14.50 -9.85
CA TYR A 100 -12.35 15.39 -10.83
C TYR A 100 -12.99 15.16 -12.20
N SER A 101 -13.42 16.24 -12.85
CA SER A 101 -13.98 16.24 -14.23
C SER A 101 -15.09 15.22 -14.53
N GLY A 102 -15.82 14.74 -13.52
CA GLY A 102 -16.85 13.71 -13.69
C GLY A 102 -16.34 12.27 -13.80
N HIS A 103 -15.07 12.01 -13.46
CA HIS A 103 -14.54 10.65 -13.36
C HIS A 103 -15.03 9.94 -12.09
N ASN A 104 -16.33 9.61 -12.08
CA ASN A 104 -17.03 8.87 -11.01
C ASN A 104 -17.84 7.67 -11.53
N THR A 105 -17.65 7.29 -12.79
CA THR A 105 -18.27 6.13 -13.43
C THR A 105 -17.18 5.29 -14.10
N GLY A 106 -17.31 3.96 -14.04
CA GLY A 106 -16.33 2.98 -14.50
C GLY A 106 -15.42 2.44 -13.40
N ARG A 107 -14.57 1.46 -13.77
CA ARG A 107 -13.61 0.79 -12.88
C ARG A 107 -12.64 1.73 -12.15
N GLU A 108 -12.32 2.89 -12.73
CA GLU A 108 -11.45 3.90 -12.13
C GLU A 108 -12.17 5.23 -11.88
N ALA A 109 -12.08 5.74 -10.65
CA ALA A 109 -12.48 7.09 -10.28
C ALA A 109 -11.27 7.98 -10.00
N ILE A 110 -11.32 9.22 -10.45
CA ILE A 110 -10.28 10.23 -10.16
C ILE A 110 -10.88 11.23 -9.16
N ILE A 111 -10.30 11.31 -7.96
CA ILE A 111 -10.72 12.29 -6.96
C ILE A 111 -9.69 13.39 -6.75
N ARG A 112 -10.16 14.54 -6.29
CA ARG A 112 -9.38 15.66 -5.79
C ARG A 112 -9.49 15.74 -4.27
N GLY A 113 -8.35 15.86 -3.59
CA GLY A 113 -8.31 16.17 -2.17
C GLY A 113 -8.77 17.62 -1.91
N GLY A 114 -9.59 17.82 -0.87
CA GLY A 114 -9.98 19.15 -0.41
C GLY A 114 -8.81 19.96 0.16
N ALA A 115 -9.09 21.19 0.61
CA ALA A 115 -8.05 22.09 1.11
C ALA A 115 -7.56 21.77 2.55
N VAL A 116 -8.31 20.98 3.31
CA VAL A 116 -8.11 20.74 4.75
C VAL A 116 -8.05 19.23 5.03
N GLU A 117 -7.27 18.82 6.03
CA GLU A 117 -7.24 17.40 6.42
C GLU A 117 -8.61 16.89 6.84
N SER A 118 -9.00 15.74 6.31
CA SER A 118 -10.28 15.09 6.61
C SER A 118 -10.24 13.63 6.21
N ASP A 119 -10.86 12.76 7.01
CA ASP A 119 -11.10 11.38 6.60
C ASP A 119 -12.32 11.31 5.66
N PHE A 120 -12.27 10.41 4.70
CA PHE A 120 -13.33 10.22 3.71
C PHE A 120 -13.65 8.74 3.47
N LYS A 121 -14.84 8.50 2.92
CA LYS A 121 -15.29 7.19 2.44
C LYS A 121 -15.82 7.32 1.02
N LEU A 122 -15.25 6.54 0.10
CA LEU A 122 -15.81 6.32 -1.23
C LEU A 122 -16.59 5.00 -1.21
N GLU A 123 -17.74 4.94 -1.87
CA GLU A 123 -18.55 3.73 -2.06
C GLU A 123 -18.74 3.47 -3.56
N VAL A 124 -18.84 2.21 -3.96
CA VAL A 124 -19.04 1.83 -5.37
C VAL A 124 -20.30 1.00 -5.54
N ARG A 125 -21.29 1.52 -6.26
CA ARG A 125 -22.41 0.73 -6.80
C ARG A 125 -21.93 0.03 -8.08
N ILE A 126 -22.34 -1.22 -8.29
CA ILE A 126 -21.86 -2.11 -9.36
C ILE A 126 -23.08 -2.89 -9.86
N GLY A 127 -23.76 -2.37 -10.88
CA GLY A 127 -25.05 -2.89 -11.34
C GLY A 127 -26.06 -3.06 -10.19
N ASP A 128 -26.88 -4.12 -10.26
CA ASP A 128 -27.90 -4.46 -9.27
C ASP A 128 -27.37 -5.15 -7.99
N VAL A 129 -26.06 -5.06 -7.70
CA VAL A 129 -25.50 -5.60 -6.45
C VAL A 129 -26.15 -4.90 -5.24
N PRO A 130 -26.77 -5.64 -4.30
CA PRO A 130 -27.45 -5.05 -3.14
C PRO A 130 -26.53 -4.14 -2.32
N GLU A 131 -27.07 -3.08 -1.72
CA GLU A 131 -26.27 -2.04 -1.06
C GLU A 131 -25.32 -2.55 0.05
N THR A 132 -25.70 -3.65 0.72
CA THR A 132 -24.91 -4.35 1.74
C THR A 132 -23.77 -5.21 1.18
N GLY A 133 -23.72 -5.39 -0.13
CA GLY A 133 -22.68 -6.10 -0.89
C GLY A 133 -21.91 -5.18 -1.84
N CYS A 134 -22.03 -3.87 -1.70
CA CYS A 134 -21.24 -2.88 -2.44
C CYS A 134 -19.90 -2.61 -1.73
N PRO A 135 -18.77 -2.63 -2.45
CA PRO A 135 -17.46 -2.31 -1.87
C PRO A 135 -17.34 -0.81 -1.55
N TYR A 136 -16.45 -0.51 -0.61
CA TYR A 136 -16.09 0.85 -0.23
C TYR A 136 -14.62 0.96 0.17
N ILE A 137 -14.09 2.18 0.23
CA ILE A 137 -12.72 2.43 0.68
C ILE A 137 -12.63 3.69 1.54
N HIS A 138 -11.86 3.59 2.63
CA HIS A 138 -11.53 4.72 3.49
C HIS A 138 -10.20 5.35 3.06
N GLY A 139 -10.17 6.68 3.03
CA GLY A 139 -8.96 7.45 2.78
C GLY A 139 -8.87 8.67 3.69
N ARG A 140 -7.80 9.45 3.54
CA ARG A 140 -7.61 10.71 4.26
C ARG A 140 -7.01 11.77 3.34
N VAL A 141 -7.57 12.97 3.34
CA VAL A 141 -6.93 14.16 2.79
C VAL A 141 -5.84 14.61 3.77
N LEU A 142 -4.63 14.80 3.26
CA LEU A 142 -3.42 15.09 4.01
C LEU A 142 -2.81 16.42 3.55
N GLN A 143 -2.32 17.25 4.46
CA GLN A 143 -1.49 18.39 4.05
C GLN A 143 -0.17 17.87 3.47
N PRO A 144 0.25 18.28 2.26
CA PRO A 144 1.53 17.87 1.69
C PRO A 144 2.71 18.25 2.60
N THR A 145 3.66 17.34 2.78
CA THR A 145 4.93 17.64 3.47
C THR A 145 6.11 17.45 2.52
N VAL A 146 7.15 18.27 2.69
CA VAL A 146 8.35 18.26 1.85
C VAL A 146 9.56 18.24 2.77
N THR A 147 10.43 17.23 2.63
CA THR A 147 11.57 17.03 3.53
C THR A 147 12.89 17.04 2.75
N PRO A 148 13.87 17.89 3.11
CA PRO A 148 15.19 17.86 2.49
C PRO A 148 15.96 16.58 2.88
N ILE A 149 16.75 16.05 1.95
CA ILE A 149 17.73 14.99 2.19
C ILE A 149 19.12 15.57 1.94
N HIS A 150 19.97 15.51 2.96
CA HIS A 150 21.38 15.89 2.93
C HIS A 150 22.19 14.61 2.69
N VAL A 151 22.95 14.55 1.59
CA VAL A 151 23.56 13.30 1.11
C VAL A 151 25.07 13.34 1.31
N TYR A 152 25.60 12.34 2.00
CA TYR A 152 27.02 12.16 2.31
C TYR A 152 27.53 10.89 1.60
N ILE A 153 28.09 11.05 0.40
CA ILE A 153 28.66 9.93 -0.35
C ILE A 153 30.06 9.67 0.20
N ILE A 154 30.26 8.49 0.80
CA ILE A 154 31.57 8.13 1.36
C ILE A 154 32.53 7.74 0.23
N CYS A 155 33.79 8.17 0.35
CA CYS A 155 34.85 7.92 -0.62
C CYS A 155 36.04 7.15 -0.01
N SER A 156 36.44 6.06 -0.66
CA SER A 156 37.69 5.33 -0.38
C SER A 156 38.72 5.68 -1.46
N ASN A 157 39.87 6.24 -1.06
CA ASN A 157 40.97 6.60 -1.97
C ASN A 157 40.54 7.47 -3.19
N GLY A 158 39.49 8.28 -3.04
CA GLY A 158 38.91 9.12 -4.11
C GLY A 158 37.84 8.43 -4.98
N VAL A 159 37.57 7.14 -4.77
CA VAL A 159 36.44 6.41 -5.39
C VAL A 159 35.20 6.60 -4.52
N PRO A 160 34.08 7.16 -5.03
CA PRO A 160 32.83 7.27 -4.29
C PRO A 160 32.10 5.91 -4.23
N ALA A 161 31.40 5.66 -3.12
CA ALA A 161 30.59 4.46 -2.91
C ALA A 161 29.42 4.31 -3.90
N VAL A 162 28.85 5.44 -4.34
CA VAL A 162 27.76 5.49 -5.33
C VAL A 162 27.90 6.70 -6.25
N SER A 163 27.22 6.67 -7.40
CA SER A 163 27.00 7.88 -8.21
C SER A 163 25.86 8.72 -7.64
N VAL A 164 25.80 10.00 -8.03
CA VAL A 164 24.66 10.88 -7.74
C VAL A 164 23.39 10.35 -8.41
N ASP A 165 23.51 9.67 -9.56
CA ASP A 165 22.37 9.08 -10.28
C ASP A 165 21.73 7.91 -9.52
N THR A 166 22.52 7.09 -8.82
CA THR A 166 22.00 6.07 -7.90
C THR A 166 21.15 6.70 -6.79
N VAL A 167 21.63 7.80 -6.19
CA VAL A 167 20.87 8.52 -5.14
C VAL A 167 19.63 9.19 -5.72
N ASN A 168 19.70 9.78 -6.91
CA ASN A 168 18.53 10.31 -7.62
C ASN A 168 17.47 9.21 -7.84
N ALA A 169 17.88 8.00 -8.22
CA ALA A 169 16.98 6.86 -8.40
C ALA A 169 16.31 6.42 -7.08
N TRP A 170 17.07 6.33 -5.99
CA TRP A 170 16.53 6.05 -4.65
C TRP A 170 15.54 7.12 -4.18
N VAL A 171 15.85 8.41 -4.38
CA VAL A 171 14.97 9.53 -4.02
C VAL A 171 13.73 9.58 -4.91
N THR A 172 13.83 9.17 -6.17
CA THR A 172 12.69 9.05 -7.09
C THR A 172 11.74 7.93 -6.67
N GLU A 173 12.25 6.75 -6.32
CA GLU A 173 11.42 5.64 -5.85
C GLU A 173 10.81 5.90 -4.47
N ALA A 174 11.55 6.57 -3.57
CA ALA A 174 10.99 7.06 -2.31
C ALA A 174 9.83 8.05 -2.56
N ASN A 175 10.00 9.03 -3.45
CA ASN A 175 8.92 9.94 -3.83
C ASN A 175 7.71 9.18 -4.42
N ARG A 176 7.92 8.18 -5.30
CA ARG A 176 6.84 7.34 -5.85
C ARG A 176 6.04 6.67 -4.74
N ILE A 177 6.74 5.96 -3.84
CA ILE A 177 6.15 5.22 -2.72
C ILE A 177 5.37 6.18 -1.79
N TYR A 178 5.99 7.28 -1.37
CA TYR A 178 5.42 8.20 -0.39
C TYR A 178 4.31 9.13 -0.93
N THR A 179 3.97 9.07 -2.23
CA THR A 179 2.70 9.63 -2.73
C THR A 179 1.49 9.05 -1.96
N GLN A 180 1.54 7.77 -1.55
CA GLN A 180 0.54 7.11 -0.69
C GLN A 180 0.34 7.81 0.67
N ALA A 181 1.29 8.64 1.11
CA ALA A 181 1.27 9.41 2.35
C ALA A 181 1.31 10.93 2.10
N ALA A 182 1.15 11.38 0.85
CA ALA A 182 1.29 12.79 0.44
C ALA A 182 2.57 13.47 0.97
N MET A 183 3.70 12.75 0.99
CA MET A 183 5.02 13.31 1.35
C MET A 183 5.91 13.36 0.11
N SER A 184 6.85 14.30 0.06
CA SER A 184 7.90 14.34 -0.95
C SER A 184 9.26 14.71 -0.37
N PHE A 185 10.30 14.40 -1.14
CA PHE A 185 11.70 14.56 -0.75
C PHE A 185 12.51 15.16 -1.89
N TYR A 186 13.53 15.96 -1.55
CA TYR A 186 14.48 16.50 -2.50
C TYR A 186 15.90 16.46 -1.92
N MET A 187 16.90 16.29 -2.78
CA MET A 187 18.30 16.39 -2.39
C MET A 187 18.65 17.86 -2.16
N ALA A 188 18.92 18.23 -0.91
CA ALA A 188 19.29 19.60 -0.53
C ALA A 188 20.78 19.90 -0.79
N GLY A 189 21.61 18.86 -0.83
CA GLY A 189 23.03 18.92 -1.17
C GLY A 189 23.64 17.53 -1.25
N VAL A 190 24.80 17.43 -1.90
CA VAL A 190 25.65 16.24 -1.94
C VAL A 190 27.05 16.63 -1.51
N GLU A 191 27.59 15.92 -0.53
CA GLU A 191 28.95 16.04 -0.03
C GLU A 191 29.71 14.73 -0.23
N TYR A 192 31.01 14.81 -0.52
CA TYR A 192 31.88 13.65 -0.71
C TYR A 192 32.85 13.54 0.47
N VAL A 193 32.65 12.53 1.32
CA VAL A 193 33.37 12.39 2.60
C VAL A 193 34.46 11.32 2.46
N ALA A 194 35.72 11.75 2.50
CA ALA A 194 36.86 10.84 2.39
C ALA A 194 37.08 10.06 3.71
N SER A 195 36.64 8.80 3.76
CA SER A 195 36.84 7.89 4.89
C SER A 195 36.84 6.44 4.41
N ASN A 196 37.99 5.76 4.53
CA ASN A 196 38.09 4.34 4.22
C ASN A 196 37.27 3.48 5.22
N ASP A 197 37.25 3.88 6.50
CA ASP A 197 36.61 3.16 7.60
C ASP A 197 35.08 3.23 7.53
N TRP A 198 34.52 4.29 6.91
CA TRP A 198 33.08 4.42 6.69
C TRP A 198 32.62 3.94 5.31
N PHE A 199 33.57 3.68 4.39
CA PHE A 199 33.26 3.14 3.06
C PHE A 199 32.75 1.69 3.16
N SER A 200 33.33 0.91 4.07
CA SER A 200 32.93 -0.46 4.40
C SER A 200 32.71 -0.58 5.91
N ILE A 201 31.45 -0.46 6.34
CA ILE A 201 31.07 -0.51 7.76
C ILE A 201 30.91 -1.95 8.20
N ASN A 202 31.72 -2.35 9.17
CA ASN A 202 31.81 -3.70 9.71
C ASN A 202 31.36 -3.76 11.19
N SER A 203 31.27 -2.62 11.89
CA SER A 203 30.77 -2.54 13.26
C SER A 203 29.66 -1.51 13.47
N SER A 204 28.87 -1.69 14.54
CA SER A 204 27.95 -0.66 15.00
C SER A 204 28.67 0.59 15.52
N ALA A 205 29.95 0.53 15.88
CA ALA A 205 30.69 1.71 16.33
C ALA A 205 31.00 2.65 15.16
N GLU A 206 31.50 2.12 14.04
CA GLU A 206 31.68 2.86 12.79
C GLU A 206 30.35 3.48 12.31
N PHE A 207 29.25 2.71 12.35
CA PHE A 207 27.94 3.22 11.95
C PHE A 207 27.52 4.46 12.76
N HIS A 208 27.54 4.40 14.10
CA HIS A 208 27.15 5.56 14.92
C HIS A 208 28.14 6.72 14.77
N GLN A 209 29.43 6.45 14.57
CA GLN A 209 30.44 7.48 14.33
C GLN A 209 30.18 8.24 13.02
N MET A 210 29.93 7.52 11.92
CA MET A 210 29.57 8.11 10.63
C MET A 210 28.25 8.87 10.72
N CYS A 211 27.20 8.27 11.30
CA CYS A 211 25.89 8.92 11.46
C CYS A 211 25.87 10.06 12.50
N SER A 212 27.02 10.41 13.09
CA SER A 212 27.23 11.61 13.92
C SER A 212 28.13 12.66 13.24
N TYR A 213 28.46 12.49 11.95
CA TYR A 213 29.32 13.41 11.19
C TYR A 213 28.65 14.77 10.95
N ALA A 214 27.38 14.73 10.50
CA ALA A 214 26.46 15.86 10.52
C ALA A 214 25.48 15.73 11.70
N SER A 215 24.74 16.81 11.96
CA SER A 215 23.58 16.84 12.85
C SER A 215 22.83 18.16 12.66
N GLY A 216 21.52 18.18 12.95
CA GLY A 216 20.74 19.41 12.97
C GLY A 216 20.58 20.08 11.61
N THR A 217 20.75 19.34 10.51
CA THR A 217 20.54 19.81 9.12
C THR A 217 19.12 20.31 8.86
N GLY A 218 18.15 19.90 9.68
CA GLY A 218 16.74 20.29 9.58
C GLY A 218 15.89 19.39 8.67
N GLY A 219 16.49 18.32 8.15
CA GLY A 219 15.84 17.31 7.33
C GLY A 219 16.38 15.92 7.64
N LEU A 220 16.50 15.09 6.60
CA LEU A 220 17.09 13.77 6.65
C LEU A 220 18.56 13.83 6.26
N GLU A 221 19.35 12.90 6.80
CA GLU A 221 20.79 12.77 6.59
C GLU A 221 21.04 11.34 6.10
N LEU A 222 21.51 11.23 4.85
CA LEU A 222 21.69 9.98 4.13
C LEU A 222 23.18 9.76 3.84
N TYR A 223 23.75 8.73 4.45
CA TYR A 223 25.12 8.31 4.23
C TYR A 223 25.18 7.16 3.23
N CYS A 224 25.88 7.34 2.10
CA CYS A 224 25.96 6.32 1.05
C CYS A 224 27.30 5.58 1.14
N VAL A 225 27.25 4.27 1.39
CA VAL A 225 28.41 3.42 1.68
C VAL A 225 28.49 2.26 0.69
N ASP A 226 29.70 1.76 0.42
CA ASP A 226 29.91 0.64 -0.51
C ASP A 226 29.43 -0.67 0.14
N TYR A 227 29.84 -0.89 1.40
CA TYR A 227 29.46 -2.08 2.14
C TYR A 227 28.96 -1.80 3.57
N MET A 228 27.95 -2.56 3.96
CA MET A 228 27.56 -2.88 5.33
C MET A 228 26.73 -4.18 5.34
N SER A 229 26.56 -4.78 6.52
CA SER A 229 25.87 -6.08 6.66
C SER A 229 24.38 -6.05 6.28
N SER A 230 23.71 -4.90 6.41
CA SER A 230 22.34 -4.66 5.96
C SER A 230 22.34 -3.79 4.68
N PRO A 231 21.37 -3.91 3.75
CA PRO A 231 21.27 -2.98 2.61
C PRO A 231 20.95 -1.53 3.02
N GLY A 232 20.29 -1.34 4.16
CA GLY A 232 19.96 -0.03 4.76
C GLY A 232 20.00 -0.11 6.27
N ARG A 233 20.22 1.04 6.94
CA ARG A 233 20.16 1.13 8.41
C ARG A 233 19.90 2.56 8.91
N HIS A 234 18.93 2.70 9.81
CA HIS A 234 18.65 3.90 10.61
C HIS A 234 18.72 3.57 12.11
N VAL A 235 19.01 4.55 12.97
CA VAL A 235 19.00 4.39 14.43
C VAL A 235 18.18 5.51 15.06
N GLY A 236 17.04 5.15 15.68
CA GLY A 236 16.11 6.08 16.35
C GLY A 236 16.61 6.62 17.70
N ALA A 237 17.87 7.07 17.77
CA ALA A 237 18.45 7.80 18.88
C ALA A 237 18.86 9.20 18.38
N PRO A 238 18.78 10.25 19.20
CA PRO A 238 18.08 11.49 18.81
C PRO A 238 18.72 12.37 17.73
N PHE A 239 19.90 12.03 17.21
CA PHE A 239 20.66 12.80 16.20
C PHE A 239 21.45 11.90 15.23
N CYS A 240 21.01 10.66 14.99
CA CYS A 240 21.71 9.71 14.13
C CYS A 240 21.02 9.57 12.76
N GLY A 241 21.75 9.85 11.69
CA GLY A 241 21.26 9.66 10.32
C GLY A 241 21.08 8.20 9.88
N MET A 242 20.63 8.03 8.63
CA MET A 242 20.45 6.73 7.97
C MET A 242 21.56 6.45 6.96
N ALA A 243 21.90 5.19 6.75
CA ALA A 243 22.78 4.75 5.68
C ALA A 243 22.08 3.84 4.68
N VAL A 244 22.53 3.88 3.42
CA VAL A 244 22.12 2.94 2.36
C VAL A 244 23.35 2.45 1.61
N ARG A 245 23.38 1.15 1.32
CA ARG A 245 24.50 0.43 0.69
C ARG A 245 24.44 0.52 -0.85
N GLY A 246 25.58 0.55 -1.51
CA GLY A 246 25.67 0.85 -2.96
C GLY A 246 24.96 -0.13 -3.90
N ASP A 247 24.75 -1.39 -3.49
CA ASP A 247 24.01 -2.43 -4.21
C ASP A 247 22.54 -2.57 -3.79
N ALA A 248 22.03 -1.69 -2.92
CA ALA A 248 20.71 -1.84 -2.30
C ALA A 248 19.56 -1.65 -3.31
N ASN A 249 18.44 -2.34 -3.04
CA ASN A 249 17.21 -2.21 -3.83
C ASN A 249 16.72 -0.75 -3.83
N LEU A 250 16.05 -0.32 -4.91
CA LEU A 250 15.62 1.08 -5.07
C LEU A 250 14.72 1.60 -3.93
N ASN A 251 13.93 0.70 -3.34
CA ASN A 251 13.03 0.98 -2.22
C ASN A 251 13.71 0.96 -0.83
N THR A 252 15.00 0.63 -0.72
CA THR A 252 15.69 0.59 0.58
C THR A 252 15.74 1.97 1.23
N LEU A 253 16.00 3.05 0.50
CA LEU A 253 15.93 4.40 1.06
C LEU A 253 14.52 4.72 1.61
N ALA A 254 13.47 4.32 0.89
CA ALA A 254 12.09 4.54 1.33
C ALA A 254 11.76 3.83 2.65
N HIS A 255 12.38 2.67 2.89
CA HIS A 255 12.27 1.90 4.12
C HIS A 255 13.00 2.57 5.30
N GLU A 256 14.23 3.04 5.10
CA GLU A 256 14.96 3.81 6.15
C GLU A 256 14.25 5.12 6.51
N ILE A 257 13.68 5.81 5.51
CA ILE A 257 12.79 6.96 5.72
C ILE A 257 11.58 6.56 6.58
N GLY A 258 11.08 5.33 6.46
CA GLY A 258 9.98 4.82 7.29
C GLY A 258 10.35 4.73 8.77
N HIS A 259 11.59 4.32 9.08
CA HIS A 259 12.11 4.37 10.45
C HIS A 259 12.30 5.80 10.96
N ALA A 260 12.76 6.74 10.11
CA ALA A 260 12.81 8.17 10.46
C ALA A 260 11.40 8.78 10.65
N CYS A 261 10.38 8.20 10.00
CA CYS A 261 8.96 8.47 10.25
C CYS A 261 8.41 7.75 11.50
N GLY A 262 9.25 7.07 12.30
CA GLY A 262 8.85 6.39 13.53
C GLY A 262 8.20 5.01 13.33
N LEU A 263 8.21 4.45 12.11
CA LEU A 263 7.65 3.12 11.86
C LEU A 263 8.67 2.01 12.19
N GLY A 264 8.22 1.01 12.94
CA GLY A 264 9.00 -0.19 13.23
C GLY A 264 8.90 -1.23 12.11
N ASP A 265 9.91 -2.10 12.06
CA ASP A 265 9.93 -3.29 11.22
C ASP A 265 8.79 -4.26 11.54
N ILE A 266 8.23 -4.87 10.49
CA ILE A 266 7.21 -5.91 10.60
C ILE A 266 7.71 -7.20 9.93
N VAL A 267 7.48 -8.34 10.58
CA VAL A 267 7.55 -9.67 9.95
C VAL A 267 6.19 -10.36 10.01
N ASP A 268 6.05 -11.40 9.19
CA ASP A 268 4.81 -12.15 9.06
C ASP A 268 4.33 -12.76 10.39
N SER A 269 3.02 -13.00 10.48
CA SER A 269 2.36 -13.70 11.59
C SER A 269 1.37 -14.71 10.98
N PRO A 270 1.04 -15.81 11.68
CA PRO A 270 1.13 -17.18 11.20
C PRO A 270 0.79 -17.40 9.72
N ALA A 271 1.75 -17.99 8.98
CA ALA A 271 1.57 -18.38 7.59
C ALA A 271 0.34 -19.28 7.41
N GLY A 272 -0.39 -19.08 6.31
CA GLY A 272 -1.68 -19.74 6.06
C GLY A 272 -2.90 -19.08 6.71
N THR A 273 -2.73 -17.93 7.37
CA THR A 273 -3.86 -17.09 7.81
C THR A 273 -4.28 -16.16 6.68
N ALA A 274 -5.56 -16.16 6.29
CA ALA A 274 -6.10 -15.23 5.30
C ALA A 274 -6.11 -13.77 5.82
N VAL A 275 -6.05 -12.79 4.91
CA VAL A 275 -6.25 -11.37 5.28
C VAL A 275 -7.65 -11.18 5.88
N SER A 276 -7.74 -10.42 6.96
CA SER A 276 -8.99 -10.11 7.67
C SER A 276 -8.94 -8.74 8.32
N GLU A 277 -10.10 -8.12 8.55
CA GLU A 277 -10.22 -6.83 9.25
C GLU A 277 -9.47 -6.80 10.60
N ALA A 278 -9.48 -7.93 11.32
CA ALA A 278 -8.78 -8.06 12.59
C ALA A 278 -7.24 -7.99 12.47
N LEU A 279 -6.67 -8.19 11.28
CA LEU A 279 -5.23 -8.18 11.01
C LEU A 279 -4.78 -6.99 10.15
N SER A 280 -5.59 -6.55 9.18
CA SER A 280 -5.32 -5.35 8.38
C SER A 280 -5.83 -4.06 9.03
N GLY A 281 -6.86 -4.12 9.88
CA GLY A 281 -7.50 -2.96 10.51
C GLY A 281 -8.64 -2.36 9.68
N ALA A 282 -9.69 -1.87 10.35
CA ALA A 282 -10.96 -1.45 9.74
C ALA A 282 -10.85 -0.44 8.58
N LEU A 283 -9.95 0.54 8.64
CA LEU A 283 -9.79 1.51 7.53
C LEU A 283 -9.10 0.91 6.29
N ASN A 284 -8.50 -0.28 6.42
CA ASN A 284 -7.95 -1.06 5.31
C ASN A 284 -8.93 -2.16 4.84
N TRP A 285 -10.19 -2.16 5.30
CA TRP A 285 -11.16 -3.23 5.03
C TRP A 285 -12.34 -2.72 4.21
N SER A 286 -12.53 -3.28 3.01
CA SER A 286 -13.27 -2.63 1.92
C SER A 286 -14.76 -3.01 1.78
N GLY A 287 -15.36 -3.66 2.78
CA GLY A 287 -16.77 -4.06 2.73
C GLY A 287 -17.53 -4.12 4.06
N GLY A 288 -16.84 -3.94 5.19
CA GLY A 288 -17.45 -4.02 6.52
C GLY A 288 -17.46 -5.44 7.09
N GLU A 289 -18.25 -5.65 8.16
CA GLU A 289 -18.21 -6.89 8.92
C GLU A 289 -18.55 -8.11 8.05
N GLY A 290 -17.58 -9.03 7.89
CA GLY A 290 -17.70 -10.23 7.06
C GLY A 290 -17.43 -10.05 5.56
N ALA A 291 -17.25 -8.83 5.06
CA ALA A 291 -16.98 -8.56 3.64
C ALA A 291 -15.70 -7.71 3.45
N GLY A 292 -14.70 -8.24 2.75
CA GLY A 292 -13.50 -7.51 2.38
C GLY A 292 -13.05 -7.93 0.98
N TYR A 293 -12.92 -6.96 0.08
CA TYR A 293 -12.70 -7.19 -1.35
C TYR A 293 -11.20 -7.27 -1.69
N TYR A 294 -10.43 -7.91 -0.80
CA TYR A 294 -9.13 -8.46 -1.15
C TYR A 294 -9.32 -9.70 -2.05
N ASP A 295 -8.29 -10.14 -2.75
CA ASP A 295 -8.32 -11.47 -3.35
C ASP A 295 -8.51 -12.53 -2.23
N PRO A 296 -9.57 -13.38 -2.22
CA PRO A 296 -9.79 -14.36 -1.14
C PRO A 296 -8.72 -15.46 -1.02
N THR A 297 -7.73 -15.51 -1.92
CA THR A 297 -6.52 -16.34 -1.79
C THR A 297 -5.33 -15.60 -1.16
N LEU A 298 -5.44 -14.29 -0.93
CA LEU A 298 -4.41 -13.47 -0.31
C LEU A 298 -4.24 -13.83 1.17
N MET A 299 -3.10 -14.42 1.48
CA MET A 299 -2.68 -14.69 2.85
C MET A 299 -2.06 -13.45 3.49
N HIS A 300 -2.22 -13.31 4.81
CA HIS A 300 -1.75 -12.16 5.58
C HIS A 300 -0.22 -12.01 5.56
N ASP A 301 0.51 -13.13 5.48
CA ASP A 301 1.97 -13.11 5.32
C ASP A 301 2.40 -12.61 3.93
N ALA A 302 1.63 -12.89 2.88
CA ALA A 302 1.83 -12.30 1.56
C ALA A 302 1.51 -10.79 1.52
N LEU A 303 0.47 -10.34 2.24
CA LEU A 303 0.19 -8.92 2.44
C LEU A 303 1.33 -8.22 3.20
N VAL A 304 1.80 -8.79 4.32
CA VAL A 304 2.88 -8.22 5.12
C VAL A 304 4.17 -8.08 4.31
N ARG A 305 4.51 -9.03 3.42
CA ARG A 305 5.71 -8.97 2.55
C ARG A 305 5.67 -7.84 1.50
N ARG A 306 4.49 -7.27 1.21
CA ARG A 306 4.30 -6.11 0.32
C ARG A 306 4.49 -4.78 1.05
N LEU A 307 4.32 -4.73 2.37
CA LEU A 307 4.42 -3.50 3.17
C LEU A 307 5.84 -2.94 3.16
N LEU A 308 5.98 -1.62 3.01
CA LEU A 308 7.27 -0.92 2.98
C LEU A 308 8.18 -1.27 4.17
N MET A 309 7.60 -1.50 5.35
CA MET A 309 8.33 -1.83 6.58
C MET A 309 8.59 -3.33 6.80
N PHE A 310 8.36 -4.18 5.79
CA PHE A 310 8.72 -5.59 5.90
C PHE A 310 10.22 -5.74 6.12
N TYR A 311 10.64 -6.34 7.25
CA TYR A 311 12.04 -6.38 7.70
C TYR A 311 13.03 -6.86 6.62
N THR A 312 12.75 -7.99 5.98
CA THR A 312 13.67 -8.55 4.98
C THR A 312 13.72 -7.68 3.72
N ALA A 313 14.91 -7.47 3.17
CA ALA A 313 15.09 -6.77 1.90
C ALA A 313 14.34 -7.48 0.76
N ASN A 314 13.34 -6.79 0.21
CA ASN A 314 12.49 -7.28 -0.87
C ASN A 314 12.26 -6.11 -1.87
N PRO A 315 12.63 -6.22 -3.16
CA PRO A 315 12.40 -5.15 -4.14
C PRO A 315 10.92 -4.87 -4.42
N GLN A 316 10.00 -5.73 -3.96
CA GLN A 316 8.54 -5.55 -4.09
C GLN A 316 7.90 -4.90 -2.84
N LYS A 317 8.65 -4.57 -1.78
CA LYS A 317 8.10 -3.94 -0.57
C LYS A 317 7.90 -2.43 -0.78
N ALA A 318 6.65 -1.98 -0.86
CA ALA A 318 6.31 -0.61 -1.25
C ALA A 318 4.92 -0.13 -0.79
N ASP A 319 4.07 -1.01 -0.28
CA ASP A 319 2.73 -0.65 0.19
C ASP A 319 2.81 0.13 1.52
N ILE A 320 2.12 1.26 1.60
CA ILE A 320 1.86 2.01 2.84
C ILE A 320 0.35 1.93 3.10
N SER A 321 -0.07 1.34 4.22
CA SER A 321 -1.48 1.13 4.57
C SER A 321 -2.14 2.35 5.25
N ARG A 322 -3.46 2.52 5.09
CA ARG A 322 -4.23 3.64 5.71
C ARG A 322 -4.27 3.48 7.21
N ALA A 323 -4.54 2.27 7.71
CA ALA A 323 -4.49 1.91 9.12
C ALA A 323 -3.36 0.91 9.44
N ASP A 324 -3.21 0.66 10.74
CA ASP A 324 -2.28 -0.29 11.33
C ASP A 324 -2.49 -1.73 10.87
N VAL A 325 -1.59 -2.24 10.04
CA VAL A 325 -1.50 -3.69 9.78
C VAL A 325 -0.69 -4.33 10.90
N LYS A 326 -1.20 -5.44 11.44
CA LYS A 326 -0.55 -6.21 12.52
C LYS A 326 0.45 -7.22 11.97
N GLY A 327 1.59 -7.36 12.63
CA GLY A 327 2.55 -8.44 12.40
C GLY A 327 3.46 -8.62 13.61
N ARG A 328 4.48 -9.47 13.53
CA ARG A 328 5.42 -9.66 14.65
C ARG A 328 6.62 -8.71 14.54
N VAL A 329 7.27 -8.48 15.67
CA VAL A 329 8.60 -7.85 15.75
C VAL A 329 9.65 -8.82 15.15
N PRO A 330 10.69 -8.36 14.44
CA PRO A 330 11.79 -9.22 13.97
C PRO A 330 12.77 -9.67 15.09
N ASP A 331 12.27 -9.89 16.31
CA ASP A 331 13.07 -10.29 17.47
C ASP A 331 12.61 -11.67 17.98
N PRO A 332 13.48 -12.71 17.97
CA PRO A 332 13.13 -14.06 18.44
C PRO A 332 12.92 -14.16 19.96
N TYR A 333 13.29 -13.14 20.74
CA TYR A 333 13.06 -13.07 22.18
C TYR A 333 11.74 -12.39 22.55
N VAL A 334 11.08 -11.72 21.60
CA VAL A 334 9.74 -11.15 21.79
C VAL A 334 8.69 -12.27 21.74
N PRO A 335 7.82 -12.43 22.76
CA PRO A 335 6.76 -13.43 22.75
C PRO A 335 5.86 -13.33 21.52
N TYR A 336 5.48 -14.49 20.96
CA TYR A 336 4.77 -14.62 19.68
C TYR A 336 3.45 -13.81 19.58
N GLU A 337 2.79 -13.59 20.72
CA GLU A 337 1.52 -12.86 20.84
C GLU A 337 1.69 -11.33 20.86
N ILE A 338 2.93 -10.81 20.90
CA ILE A 338 3.20 -9.37 20.82
C ILE A 338 3.26 -8.95 19.34
N PHE A 339 2.22 -8.23 18.92
CA PHE A 339 2.14 -7.67 17.58
C PHE A 339 2.66 -6.23 17.54
N ILE A 340 3.55 -5.96 16.59
CA ILE A 340 3.85 -4.59 16.13
C ILE A 340 2.81 -4.16 15.09
N ARG A 341 2.74 -2.85 14.84
CA ARG A 341 1.81 -2.22 13.92
C ARG A 341 2.54 -1.23 13.03
N THR A 342 2.21 -1.21 11.75
CA THR A 342 2.76 -0.24 10.79
C THR A 342 1.68 0.24 9.84
N GLY A 343 1.83 1.48 9.35
CA GLY A 343 0.83 2.18 8.54
C GLY A 343 0.81 3.69 8.79
N LEU A 344 0.06 4.40 7.94
CA LEU A 344 -0.03 5.86 7.90
C LEU A 344 -0.52 6.50 9.22
N LEU A 345 -1.31 5.78 10.04
CA LEU A 345 -1.81 6.30 11.33
C LEU A 345 -0.69 6.62 12.33
N ASN A 346 0.41 5.86 12.33
CA ASN A 346 1.52 6.03 13.26
C ASN A 346 2.73 6.75 12.63
N MET A 347 2.60 7.25 11.39
CA MET A 347 3.69 7.84 10.61
C MET A 347 3.91 9.31 10.97
N ASN A 348 5.09 9.65 11.49
CA ASN A 348 5.56 11.05 11.52
C ASN A 348 5.87 11.53 10.10
N ARG A 349 4.93 12.26 9.50
CA ARG A 349 5.06 12.81 8.14
C ARG A 349 6.02 14.01 8.01
N ASN A 350 6.75 14.36 9.06
CA ASN A 350 7.83 15.35 9.06
C ASN A 350 9.09 14.76 9.72
N PRO A 351 9.72 13.73 9.12
CA PRO A 351 10.88 13.05 9.70
C PRO A 351 12.14 13.93 9.61
N ARG A 352 12.99 13.90 10.64
CA ARG A 352 14.24 14.67 10.75
C ARG A 352 15.24 13.95 11.65
N HIS A 353 16.52 14.27 11.51
CA HIS A 353 17.58 13.98 12.48
C HIS A 353 18.13 15.28 13.11
#